data_AF-A0A359MU03-F1
#
_entry.id   AF-A0A359MU03-F1
#
_cell.length_a   1.000
_cell.length_b   1.000
_cell.length_c   1.000
_cell.angle_alpha   90.00
_cell.angle_beta   90.00
_cell.angle_gamma   90.00
#
_symmetry.space_group_name_H-M   'P 1'
#
loop_
_entity.id
_entity.type
_entity.pdbx_description
1 polymer ?
#
loop_
_entity_poly.entity_id
_entity_poly.type
_entity_poly.pdbx_seq_one_letter_code
_entity_poly.pdbx_strand_id
1 'polypeptide(L)'
;MEYKEEDYLMLSGIQHYVFCRRQWALIHIEKQWEENVRTIEGQLIHQKAHDKFFAETRGNIIISRGMPVYSASLGTNGECDVVEFHRGTSGVT
;
A
#
# COMPACT_ATOMS: atom_id res chain seq x y z
N MET A 1 -4.80 -12.48 -20.37
CA MET A 1 -6.13 -11.92 -20.05
C MET A 1 -5.91 -11.02 -18.86
N GLU A 2 -6.21 -9.73 -18.99
CA GLU A 2 -6.09 -8.79 -17.88
C GLU A 2 -7.34 -8.85 -17.01
N TYR A 3 -7.17 -8.66 -15.71
CA TYR A 3 -8.27 -8.59 -14.76
C TYR A 3 -8.99 -7.25 -14.90
N LYS A 4 -10.29 -7.21 -14.60
CA LYS A 4 -11.00 -5.94 -14.46
C LYS A 4 -10.63 -5.30 -13.14
N GLU A 5 -10.66 -3.96 -13.09
CA GLU A 5 -10.32 -3.21 -11.87
C GLU A 5 -11.25 -3.53 -10.70
N GLU A 6 -12.53 -3.80 -10.97
CA GLU A 6 -13.52 -4.25 -9.99
C GLU A 6 -13.17 -5.60 -9.33
N ASP A 7 -12.29 -6.38 -9.96
CA ASP A 7 -11.83 -7.68 -9.49
C ASP A 7 -10.47 -7.60 -8.76
N TYR A 8 -9.87 -6.41 -8.63
CA TYR A 8 -8.56 -6.27 -8.00
C TYR A 8 -8.60 -6.59 -6.51
N LEU A 9 -7.68 -7.46 -6.09
CA LEU A 9 -7.47 -7.78 -4.69
C LEU A 9 -6.49 -6.82 -4.05
N MET A 10 -6.79 -6.37 -2.83
CA MET A 10 -5.87 -5.55 -2.06
C MET A 10 -4.63 -6.36 -1.64
N LEU A 11 -3.44 -5.81 -1.85
CA LEU A 11 -2.16 -6.40 -1.42
C LEU A 11 -2.17 -6.70 0.10
N SER A 12 -2.68 -5.78 0.92
CA SER A 12 -2.85 -6.00 2.37
C SER A 12 -3.80 -7.15 2.68
N GLY A 13 -4.82 -7.37 1.83
CA GLY A 13 -5.72 -8.52 1.93
C GLY A 13 -4.99 -9.85 1.79
N ILE A 14 -3.95 -9.94 0.96
CA ILE A 14 -3.14 -11.16 0.81
C ILE A 14 -2.44 -11.48 2.13
N GLN A 15 -1.87 -10.48 2.81
CA GLN A 15 -1.21 -10.67 4.10
C GLN A 15 -2.19 -11.17 5.18
N HIS A 16 -3.38 -10.58 5.30
CA HIS A 16 -4.41 -11.06 6.24
C HIS A 16 -4.80 -12.52 5.95
N TYR A 17 -4.92 -12.90 4.67
CA TYR A 17 -5.28 -14.26 4.27
C TYR A 17 -4.20 -15.28 4.64
N VAL A 18 -2.94 -14.95 4.35
CA VAL A 18 -1.78 -15.80 4.66
C VAL A 18 -1.61 -15.96 6.17
N PHE A 19 -1.84 -14.90 6.95
CA PHE A 19 -1.80 -14.97 8.41
C PHE A 19 -2.93 -15.84 8.97
N CYS A 20 -4.18 -15.58 8.62
CA CYS A 20 -5.32 -16.36 9.05
C CYS A 20 -6.55 -16.12 8.16
N ARG A 21 -7.03 -17.18 7.48
CA ARG A 21 -8.23 -17.11 6.63
C ARG A 21 -9.49 -16.64 7.38
N ARG A 22 -9.63 -17.01 8.65
CA ARG A 22 -10.76 -16.56 9.48
C ARG A 22 -10.65 -15.07 9.82
N GLN A 23 -9.45 -14.57 10.11
CA GLN A 23 -9.23 -13.13 10.26
C GLN A 23 -9.56 -12.40 8.96
N TRP A 24 -9.09 -12.90 7.81
CA TRP A 24 -9.43 -12.32 6.52
C TRP A 24 -10.94 -12.24 6.28
N ALA A 25 -11.69 -13.31 6.57
CA ALA A 25 -13.15 -13.33 6.42
C ALA A 25 -13.83 -12.32 7.35
N LEU A 26 -13.41 -12.24 8.62
CA LEU A 26 -13.92 -11.26 9.58
C LEU A 26 -13.72 -9.82 9.06
N ILE A 27 -12.53 -9.50 8.56
CA ILE A 27 -12.20 -8.16 8.07
C ILE A 27 -12.91 -7.82 6.77
N HIS A 28 -12.84 -8.72 5.78
CA HIS A 28 -13.20 -8.40 4.40
C HIS A 28 -14.64 -8.79 4.02
N ILE A 29 -15.18 -9.85 4.61
CA ILE A 29 -16.57 -10.30 4.39
C ILE A 29 -17.50 -9.74 5.47
N GLU A 30 -17.20 -10.01 6.75
CA GLU A 30 -18.07 -9.63 7.87
C GLU A 30 -17.89 -8.17 8.33
N LYS A 31 -16.90 -7.46 7.76
CA LYS A 31 -16.57 -6.06 8.07
C LYS A 31 -16.33 -5.81 9.57
N GLN A 32 -15.76 -6.79 10.26
CA GLN A 32 -15.36 -6.71 11.66
C GLN A 32 -13.87 -6.41 11.75
N TRP A 33 -13.54 -5.23 12.28
CA TRP A 33 -12.18 -4.81 12.57
C TRP A 33 -12.15 -4.12 13.93
N GLU A 34 -11.18 -4.50 14.75
CA GLU A 34 -10.90 -3.85 16.03
C GLU A 34 -9.43 -3.47 16.07
N GLU A 35 -9.18 -2.19 16.35
CA GLU A 35 -7.83 -1.67 16.52
C GLU A 35 -7.22 -2.21 17.81
N ASN A 36 -5.96 -2.63 17.73
CA ASN A 36 -5.19 -3.02 18.90
C ASN A 36 -3.97 -2.11 19.06
N VAL A 37 -3.31 -2.19 20.21
CA VAL A 37 -2.14 -1.35 20.54
C VAL A 37 -1.07 -1.39 19.46
N ARG A 38 -0.79 -2.56 18.86
CA ARG A 38 0.24 -2.69 17.81
C ARG A 38 -0.17 -2.02 16.51
N THR A 39 -1.43 -2.12 16.12
CA THR A 39 -1.91 -1.42 14.93
C THR A 39 -1.86 0.09 15.13
N ILE A 40 -2.26 0.59 16.30
CA ILE A 40 -2.21 2.02 16.63
C ILE A 40 -0.76 2.53 16.69
N GLU A 41 0.14 1.81 17.36
CA GLU A 41 1.58 2.13 17.37
C GLU A 41 2.13 2.21 15.94
N GLY A 42 1.79 1.22 15.10
CA GLY A 42 2.17 1.19 13.70
C GLY A 42 1.63 2.37 12.91
N GLN A 43 0.36 2.75 13.12
CA GLN A 43 -0.24 3.93 12.48
C GLN A 43 0.48 5.21 12.87
N LEU A 44 0.77 5.42 14.16
CA LEU A 44 1.47 6.62 14.64
C LEU A 44 2.86 6.74 14.02
N ILE A 45 3.60 5.64 13.88
CA ILE A 45 4.91 5.61 13.22
C ILE A 45 4.79 5.92 11.73
N HIS A 46 3.77 5.38 11.05
CA HIS A 46 3.57 5.56 9.61
C HIS A 46 2.94 6.89 9.21
N GLN A 47 2.45 7.72 10.14
CA GLN A 47 1.83 9.01 9.82
C GLN A 47 2.65 9.88 8.85
N LYS A 48 3.98 9.92 9.03
CA LYS A 48 4.87 10.68 8.14
C LYS A 48 5.09 10.00 6.79
N ALA A 49 5.01 8.67 6.72
CA ALA A 49 5.13 7.91 5.49
C ALA A 49 3.85 7.98 4.65
N HIS A 50 2.68 8.16 5.27
CA HIS A 50 1.39 8.27 4.60
C HIS A 50 0.95 9.71 4.29
N ASP A 51 1.78 10.71 4.56
CA ASP A 51 1.49 12.10 4.21
C ASP A 51 1.65 12.32 2.70
N LYS A 52 0.55 12.12 1.96
CA LYS A 52 0.46 12.27 0.49
C LYS A 52 0.73 13.70 0.00
N PHE A 53 0.63 14.69 0.90
CA PHE A 53 0.87 16.10 0.55
C PHE A 53 2.34 16.49 0.75
N PHE A 54 3.13 15.63 1.40
CA PHE A 54 4.54 15.85 1.63
C PHE A 54 5.41 15.32 0.47
N ALA A 55 5.50 16.13 -0.58
CA ALA A 55 6.45 15.91 -1.68
C ALA A 55 7.84 16.42 -1.28
N GLU A 56 8.83 15.54 -1.30
CA GLU A 56 10.21 15.86 -0.93
C GLU A 56 11.15 15.51 -2.08
N THR A 57 12.01 16.47 -2.45
CA THR A 57 13.08 16.26 -3.42
C THR A 57 14.41 16.51 -2.72
N ARG A 58 15.31 15.52 -2.77
CA ARG A 58 16.67 15.61 -2.21
C ARG A 58 17.69 15.35 -3.30
N GLY A 59 18.20 16.43 -3.90
CA GLY A 59 19.22 16.36 -4.96
C GLY A 59 18.76 15.55 -6.17
N ASN A 60 19.18 14.29 -6.23
CA ASN A 60 18.88 13.36 -7.33
C ASN A 60 17.75 12.37 -7.01
N ILE A 61 17.03 12.55 -5.90
CA ILE A 61 15.95 11.66 -5.45
C ILE A 61 14.66 12.46 -5.33
N ILE A 62 13.56 11.93 -5.89
CA ILE A 62 12.20 12.39 -5.62
C ILE A 62 11.54 11.33 -4.74
N ILE A 63 10.98 11.75 -3.60
CA ILE A 63 10.35 10.85 -2.64
C ILE A 63 8.84 11.06 -2.70
N SER A 64 8.13 10.01 -3.13
CA SER A 64 6.67 9.93 -3.08
C SER A 64 6.23 9.09 -1.89
N ARG A 65 5.10 9.45 -1.29
CA ARG A 65 4.58 8.89 -0.04
C ARG A 65 3.11 8.51 -0.20
N GLY A 66 2.70 7.38 0.35
CA GLY A 66 1.35 6.84 0.16
C GLY A 66 0.97 6.70 -1.32
N MET A 67 1.90 6.20 -2.15
CA MET A 67 1.73 6.13 -3.59
C MET A 67 0.82 4.95 -3.97
N PRO A 68 -0.35 5.17 -4.60
CA PRO A 68 -1.21 4.08 -5.05
C PRO A 68 -0.56 3.31 -6.19
N VAL A 69 -0.67 1.99 -6.17
CA VAL A 69 -0.13 1.09 -7.18
C VAL A 69 -1.16 0.03 -7.56
N TYR A 70 -1.11 -0.46 -8.80
CA TYR A 70 -1.96 -1.55 -9.27
C TYR A 70 -1.27 -2.37 -10.36
N SER A 71 -1.77 -3.58 -10.60
CA SER A 71 -1.35 -4.46 -11.68
C SER A 71 -2.56 -5.13 -12.31
N ALA A 72 -2.85 -4.79 -13.57
CA ALA A 72 -3.94 -5.39 -14.34
C ALA A 72 -3.67 -6.86 -14.71
N SER A 73 -2.39 -7.21 -14.88
CA SER A 73 -1.98 -8.58 -15.19
C SER A 73 -2.07 -9.51 -13.97
N LEU A 74 -1.78 -8.99 -12.77
CA LEU A 74 -1.86 -9.74 -11.52
C LEU A 74 -3.22 -9.61 -10.82
N GLY A 75 -4.04 -8.62 -11.20
CA GLY A 75 -5.35 -8.38 -10.58
C GLY A 75 -5.25 -7.89 -9.14
N THR A 76 -4.33 -6.97 -8.85
CA THR A 76 -4.11 -6.49 -7.47
C THR A 76 -3.86 -4.99 -7.41
N ASN A 77 -4.24 -4.37 -6.29
CA ASN A 77 -3.96 -2.98 -5.98
C ASN A 77 -3.42 -2.82 -4.55
N GLY A 78 -2.84 -1.66 -4.27
CA GLY A 78 -2.39 -1.30 -2.94
C GLY A 78 -1.80 0.09 -2.88
N GLU A 79 -1.12 0.37 -1.78
CA GLU A 79 -0.44 1.64 -1.54
C GLU A 79 0.96 1.35 -1.04
N CYS A 80 1.96 1.96 -1.67
CA CYS A 80 3.33 1.94 -1.19
C CYS A 80 3.54 3.07 -0.19
N ASP A 81 4.11 2.75 0.97
CA ASP A 81 4.36 3.75 2.02
C ASP A 81 5.31 4.84 1.51
N VAL A 82 6.47 4.47 0.96
CA VAL A 82 7.46 5.40 0.40
C VAL A 82 8.04 4.82 -0.89
N VAL A 83 8.10 5.64 -1.94
CA VAL A 83 8.75 5.30 -3.22
C VAL A 83 9.80 6.36 -3.51
N GLU A 84 11.04 5.92 -3.66
CA GLU A 84 12.14 6.77 -4.09
C GLU A 84 12.36 6.61 -5.59
N PHE A 85 12.29 7.72 -6.31
CA PHE A 85 12.62 7.81 -7.72
C PHE A 85 14.02 8.39 -7.85
N HIS A 86 14.95 7.60 -8.39
CA HIS A 86 16.34 8.02 -8.55
C HIS A 86 16.55 8.60 -9.94
N ARG A 87 17.30 9.71 -10.05
CA ARG A 87 17.63 10.31 -11.36
C ARG A 87 18.35 9.29 -12.26
N GLY A 88 17.77 9.05 -13.42
CA GLY A 88 18.36 8.25 -14.51
C GLY A 88 18.62 9.10 -15.76
N THR A 89 19.28 8.50 -16.75
CA THR A 89 19.59 9.17 -18.03
C THR A 89 18.36 9.55 -18.85
N SER A 90 17.21 8.89 -18.62
CA SER A 90 15.94 9.13 -19.32
C SER A 90 14.81 9.62 -18.40
N GLY A 91 15.13 10.14 -17.20
CA GLY A 91 14.14 10.60 -16.23
C GLY A 91 14.44 10.08 -14.82
N VAL A 92 13.63 9.14 -14.35
CA VAL A 92 13.81 8.48 -13.05
C VAL A 92 13.75 6.95 -13.19
N THR A 93 14.43 6.24 -12.28
CA THR A 93 14.38 4.79 -12.08
C THR A 93 13.75 4.44 -10.75
#